data_AF-A0A938GVB2-F1
#
_entry.id   AF-A0A938GVB2-F1
#
_cell.length_a   1.000
_cell.length_b   1.000
_cell.length_c   1.000
_cell.angle_alpha   90.00
_cell.angle_beta   90.00
_cell.angle_gamma   90.00
#
_symmetry.space_group_name_H-M   'P 1'
#
loop_
_entity.id
_entity.type
_entity.pdbx_description
1 polymer ?
#
loop_
_entity_poly.entity_id
_entity_poly.type
_entity_poly.pdbx_seq_one_letter_code
_entity_poly.pdbx_strand_id
1 'polypeptide(L)'
;MLLSLLFVGGKAWPATPRAFMLGGSLTPSMICLPVRRSHLVAAVSLWLAAPVFGAAGSNAPACPLGAGWKFVPEFSDEFDRAPLDAAKWWDFNPAWHGRKPAYFDRANVQVANGTLQLTARAQDPAAVTVENRVRGHDLFTTALVKSKQRIRYGYFEARCRSMRANVCNAFWLYDPLDAPAKYREGDFSEEIDIFEVFGKSARPDISRVFFATVHRHHTPYVESLVNTKKTVLPTYSAKIPMPFDFSADFHVYALLWTATELKWFVDGKEVFARPNDHFHRPLHVVLDAEIMKTWAGLPDAADLPATFFTDYVRVWQAAP
;
A
#
# COMPACT_ATOMS: atom_id res chain seq x y z
N MET A 1 -3.65 -48.77 34.81
CA MET A 1 -4.96 -48.73 35.51
C MET A 1 -5.67 -47.47 35.05
N LEU A 2 -6.61 -47.50 34.09
CA LEU A 2 -8.03 -47.88 34.22
C LEU A 2 -8.66 -47.34 35.52
N LEU A 3 -9.81 -46.67 35.57
CA LEU A 3 -10.86 -46.29 34.62
C LEU A 3 -11.85 -45.43 35.48
N SER A 4 -12.71 -44.63 34.83
CA SER A 4 -14.15 -44.46 35.16
C SER A 4 -14.64 -43.05 35.50
N LEU A 5 -15.58 -42.61 34.65
CA LEU A 5 -16.62 -41.60 34.90
C LEU A 5 -17.62 -42.07 35.98
N LEU A 6 -18.29 -41.11 36.63
CA LEU A 6 -19.71 -41.23 37.03
C LEU A 6 -20.34 -39.83 37.24
N PHE A 7 -21.45 -39.61 36.56
CA PHE A 7 -22.46 -38.54 36.73
C PHE A 7 -23.38 -38.84 37.93
N VAL A 8 -23.93 -37.82 38.63
CA VAL A 8 -25.31 -37.80 39.17
C VAL A 8 -25.80 -36.35 39.44
N GLY A 9 -27.00 -36.01 38.92
CA GLY A 9 -28.06 -35.19 39.55
C GLY A 9 -27.94 -33.65 39.45
N GLY A 10 -28.88 -32.85 38.93
CA GLY A 10 -30.32 -33.04 38.68
C GLY A 10 -31.16 -32.21 39.67
N LYS A 11 -31.71 -31.06 39.24
CA LYS A 11 -32.92 -30.42 39.83
C LYS A 11 -33.58 -29.47 38.81
N ALA A 12 -34.84 -29.79 38.49
CA ALA A 12 -35.80 -29.03 37.66
C ALA A 12 -36.47 -27.89 38.46
N TRP A 13 -37.14 -26.89 37.86
CA TRP A 13 -38.57 -26.83 37.43
C TRP A 13 -38.85 -25.35 36.96
N PRO A 14 -40.01 -24.98 36.37
CA PRO A 14 -40.78 -25.57 35.26
C PRO A 14 -41.24 -24.51 34.21
N ALA A 15 -42.00 -24.94 33.19
CA ALA A 15 -42.59 -24.09 32.14
C ALA A 15 -44.14 -24.16 32.11
N THR A 16 -44.77 -22.98 31.89
CA THR A 16 -46.02 -22.62 31.14
C THR A 16 -47.39 -23.23 31.59
N PRO A 17 -48.62 -22.88 31.08
CA PRO A 17 -49.05 -22.00 29.95
C PRO A 17 -50.41 -21.19 30.10
N ARG A 18 -50.90 -20.60 28.97
CA ARG A 18 -52.30 -20.19 28.55
C ARG A 18 -52.84 -18.80 28.95
N ALA A 19 -53.75 -18.09 28.24
CA ALA A 19 -54.33 -18.11 26.88
C ALA A 19 -55.38 -16.96 26.71
N PHE A 20 -55.53 -16.43 25.49
CA PHE A 20 -56.75 -16.03 24.74
C PHE A 20 -57.68 -14.81 25.03
N MET A 21 -58.21 -14.29 23.91
CA MET A 21 -59.46 -13.54 23.60
C MET A 21 -59.37 -12.00 23.47
N LEU A 22 -60.11 -11.26 22.62
CA LEU A 22 -60.69 -11.37 21.25
C LEU A 22 -61.64 -10.15 21.06
N GLY A 23 -61.74 -9.58 19.84
CA GLY A 23 -62.88 -8.78 19.32
C GLY A 23 -62.89 -7.28 19.67
N GLY A 24 -63.35 -6.33 18.84
CA GLY A 24 -64.05 -6.32 17.55
C GLY A 24 -64.87 -5.01 17.42
N SER A 25 -64.80 -4.27 16.29
CA SER A 25 -65.91 -3.88 15.38
C SER A 25 -66.06 -2.34 15.25
N LEU A 26 -65.86 -1.73 14.06
CA LEU A 26 -66.78 -1.39 12.94
C LEU A 26 -67.70 -0.16 13.18
N THR A 27 -67.37 1.01 12.58
CA THR A 27 -68.02 1.74 11.43
C THR A 27 -69.32 2.51 11.79
N PRO A 28 -69.68 3.67 11.17
CA PRO A 28 -70.13 3.73 9.76
C PRO A 28 -69.72 4.97 8.94
N SER A 29 -69.95 4.80 7.64
CA SER A 29 -69.70 5.67 6.49
C SER A 29 -70.58 6.93 6.43
N MET A 30 -70.14 7.92 5.64
CA MET A 30 -71.06 8.81 4.93
C MET A 30 -70.55 9.12 3.52
N ILE A 31 -71.49 9.05 2.57
CA ILE A 31 -71.36 9.19 1.13
C ILE A 31 -71.62 10.65 0.74
N CYS A 32 -70.85 11.22 -0.20
CA CYS A 32 -71.36 12.24 -1.13
C CYS A 32 -70.50 12.34 -2.40
N LEU A 33 -71.13 12.20 -3.57
CA LEU A 33 -70.65 12.55 -4.93
C LEU A 33 -71.17 13.98 -5.28
N PRO A 34 -70.89 14.55 -6.47
CA PRO A 34 -69.59 14.89 -7.07
C PRO A 34 -69.53 16.38 -7.47
N VAL A 35 -68.34 16.97 -7.65
CA VAL A 35 -68.17 18.25 -8.37
C VAL A 35 -67.12 18.09 -9.46
N ARG A 36 -67.55 18.24 -10.72
CA ARG A 36 -66.67 18.35 -11.89
C ARG A 36 -65.92 19.67 -11.82
N ARG A 37 -64.59 19.62 -11.82
CA ARG A 37 -63.74 20.70 -12.35
C ARG A 37 -62.62 20.10 -13.19
N SER A 38 -62.68 20.44 -14.47
CA SER A 38 -61.68 20.19 -15.49
C SER A 38 -60.41 20.95 -15.14
N HIS A 39 -59.31 20.24 -14.91
CA HIS A 39 -57.99 20.86 -14.86
C HIS A 39 -57.06 20.09 -15.80
N LEU A 40 -56.55 20.83 -16.79
CA LEU A 40 -55.56 20.37 -17.76
C LEU A 40 -54.36 19.75 -17.02
N VAL A 41 -53.97 18.54 -17.43
CA VAL A 41 -52.66 17.98 -17.09
C VAL A 41 -51.64 18.68 -17.97
N ALA A 42 -50.99 19.71 -17.43
CA ALA A 42 -49.74 20.21 -17.98
C ALA A 42 -48.63 19.26 -17.53
N ALA A 43 -48.16 18.41 -18.45
CA ALA A 43 -46.95 17.62 -18.25
C ALA A 43 -45.76 18.59 -18.16
N VAL A 44 -45.35 18.91 -16.94
CA VAL A 44 -44.06 19.56 -16.70
C VAL A 44 -42.99 18.48 -16.87
N SER A 45 -42.44 18.38 -18.08
CA SER A 45 -41.23 17.61 -18.34
C SER A 45 -40.08 18.28 -17.59
N LEU A 46 -39.82 17.81 -16.37
CA LEU A 46 -38.63 18.16 -15.62
C LEU A 46 -37.44 17.51 -16.35
N TRP A 47 -36.82 18.28 -17.25
CA TRP A 47 -35.50 17.94 -17.76
C TRP A 47 -34.53 18.07 -16.58
N LEU A 48 -34.29 16.95 -15.89
CA LEU A 48 -33.07 16.78 -15.11
C LEU A 48 -31.92 16.89 -16.11
N ALA A 49 -31.37 18.09 -16.27
CA ALA A 49 -30.06 18.26 -16.87
C ALA A 49 -29.10 17.45 -15.99
N ALA A 50 -28.77 16.24 -16.46
CA ALA A 50 -27.63 15.52 -15.93
C ALA A 50 -26.45 16.49 -15.98
N PRO A 51 -25.68 16.67 -14.89
CA PRO A 51 -24.48 17.47 -14.97
C PRO A 51 -23.62 16.84 -16.05
N VAL A 52 -23.43 17.58 -17.14
CA VAL A 52 -22.34 17.30 -18.07
C VAL A 52 -21.11 17.55 -17.21
N PHE A 53 -20.55 16.47 -16.66
CA PHE A 53 -19.20 16.48 -16.16
C PHE A 53 -18.34 16.83 -17.37
N GLY A 54 -18.03 18.13 -17.51
CA GLY A 54 -16.96 18.55 -18.38
C GLY A 54 -15.75 17.73 -17.98
N ALA A 55 -15.21 16.97 -18.93
CA ALA A 55 -13.89 16.41 -18.77
C ALA A 55 -12.98 17.59 -18.40
N ALA A 56 -12.57 17.66 -17.13
CA ALA A 56 -11.44 18.49 -16.77
C ALA A 56 -10.32 17.98 -17.67
N GLY A 57 -9.91 18.79 -18.65
CA GLY A 57 -8.71 18.53 -19.40
C GLY A 57 -7.59 18.50 -18.37
N SER A 58 -7.25 17.31 -17.87
CA SER A 58 -6.16 17.16 -16.95
C SER A 58 -4.91 17.47 -17.75
N ASN A 59 -4.33 18.65 -17.53
CA ASN A 59 -2.95 18.89 -17.92
C ASN A 59 -2.13 17.90 -17.11
N ALA A 60 -1.86 16.74 -17.70
CA ALA A 60 -1.03 15.72 -17.09
C ALA A 60 0.30 16.36 -16.65
N PRO A 61 0.83 16.02 -15.47
CA PRO A 61 2.11 16.56 -15.01
C PRO A 61 3.18 16.40 -16.08
N ALA A 62 3.92 17.46 -16.37
CA ALA A 62 5.06 17.39 -17.29
C ALA A 62 6.18 16.57 -16.65
N CYS A 63 6.90 15.79 -17.46
CA CYS A 63 8.08 15.08 -16.99
C CYS A 63 9.21 16.08 -16.69
N PRO A 64 9.88 16.00 -15.53
CA PRO A 64 11.02 16.85 -15.20
C PRO A 64 12.20 16.72 -16.17
N LEU A 65 12.31 15.61 -16.89
CA LEU A 65 13.32 15.38 -17.92
C LEU A 65 13.02 16.10 -19.25
N GLY A 66 11.90 16.83 -19.35
CA GLY A 66 11.52 17.62 -20.50
C GLY A 66 10.63 16.86 -21.51
N ALA A 67 10.72 17.26 -22.78
CA ALA A 67 9.92 16.70 -23.86
C ALA A 67 10.28 15.23 -24.16
N GLY A 68 9.39 14.52 -24.86
CA GLY A 68 9.59 13.11 -25.21
C GLY A 68 9.14 12.11 -24.14
N TRP A 69 8.39 12.57 -23.14
CA TRP A 69 7.83 11.75 -22.06
C TRP A 69 6.31 11.90 -21.99
N LYS A 70 5.61 10.78 -21.86
CA LYS A 70 4.16 10.71 -21.69
C LYS A 70 3.83 10.24 -20.28
N PHE A 71 2.99 10.99 -19.58
CA PHE A 71 2.47 10.62 -18.26
C PHE A 71 1.66 9.32 -18.33
N VAL A 72 1.78 8.47 -17.31
CA VAL A 72 1.13 7.16 -17.19
C VAL A 72 0.17 7.16 -15.99
N PRO A 73 -1.11 7.53 -16.18
CA PRO A 73 -2.08 7.65 -15.09
C PRO A 73 -2.33 6.36 -14.32
N GLU A 74 -2.12 5.19 -14.94
CA GLU A 74 -2.37 3.87 -14.35
C GLU A 74 -1.37 3.53 -13.24
N PHE A 75 -0.18 4.16 -13.27
CA PHE A 75 0.89 4.00 -12.28
C PHE A 75 1.15 5.27 -11.48
N SER A 76 0.31 6.29 -11.67
CA SER A 76 0.44 7.60 -11.02
C SER A 76 -0.77 7.90 -10.15
N ASP A 77 -0.53 8.58 -9.04
CA ASP A 77 -1.55 9.01 -8.09
C ASP A 77 -1.09 10.27 -7.34
N GLU A 78 -1.99 11.23 -7.22
CA GLU A 78 -1.79 12.48 -6.45
C GLU A 78 -2.37 12.36 -5.04
N PHE A 79 -3.03 11.24 -4.71
CA PHE A 79 -3.60 10.95 -3.38
C PHE A 79 -4.53 12.04 -2.81
N ASP A 80 -5.13 12.86 -3.68
CA ASP A 80 -6.11 13.90 -3.32
C ASP A 80 -7.49 13.34 -2.93
N ARG A 81 -7.78 12.08 -3.28
CA ARG A 81 -9.09 11.46 -3.09
C ARG A 81 -8.99 10.17 -2.30
N ALA A 82 -9.67 10.14 -1.16
CA ALA A 82 -9.86 8.94 -0.37
C ALA A 82 -11.10 8.13 -0.86
N PRO A 83 -11.10 6.80 -0.71
CA PRO A 83 -9.99 5.95 -0.26
C PRO A 83 -8.92 5.76 -1.34
N LEU A 84 -7.84 5.03 -1.02
CA LEU A 84 -6.83 4.60 -2.01
C LEU A 84 -7.50 4.00 -3.26
N ASP A 85 -7.02 4.36 -4.45
CA ASP A 85 -7.56 3.85 -5.70
C ASP A 85 -7.31 2.35 -5.86
N ALA A 86 -8.32 1.57 -5.49
CA ALA A 86 -8.28 0.11 -5.58
C ALA A 86 -8.28 -0.41 -7.02
N ALA A 87 -8.47 0.42 -8.06
CA ALA A 87 -8.26 -0.03 -9.44
C ALA A 87 -6.77 -0.13 -9.77
N LYS A 88 -5.93 0.72 -9.14
CA LYS A 88 -4.49 0.81 -9.39
C LYS A 88 -3.66 0.05 -8.38
N TRP A 89 -4.04 0.12 -7.10
CA TRP A 89 -3.19 -0.31 -5.98
C TRP A 89 -3.84 -1.45 -5.17
N TRP A 90 -2.99 -2.34 -4.67
CA TRP A 90 -3.27 -3.12 -3.47
C TRP A 90 -2.73 -2.37 -2.25
N ASP A 91 -3.50 -2.32 -1.17
CA ASP A 91 -3.13 -1.88 0.18
C ASP A 91 -2.49 -3.02 1.01
N PHE A 92 -2.04 -4.06 0.33
CA PHE A 92 -1.32 -5.22 0.87
C PHE A 92 -0.45 -5.83 -0.23
N ASN A 93 0.43 -6.77 0.11
CA ASN A 93 1.19 -7.53 -0.86
C ASN A 93 0.65 -8.96 -0.96
N PRO A 94 0.11 -9.40 -2.12
CA PRO A 94 -0.44 -10.74 -2.28
C PRO A 94 0.59 -11.88 -2.12
N ALA A 95 1.87 -11.59 -2.32
CA ALA A 95 2.94 -12.58 -2.27
C ALA A 95 3.66 -12.62 -0.91
N TRP A 96 3.57 -11.55 -0.12
CA TRP A 96 4.40 -11.36 1.06
C TRP A 96 3.68 -10.65 2.20
N HIS A 97 3.67 -11.26 3.38
CA HIS A 97 2.95 -10.73 4.53
C HIS A 97 3.69 -9.60 5.27
N GLY A 98 5.00 -9.47 5.04
CA GLY A 98 5.87 -8.50 5.71
C GLY A 98 7.07 -9.14 6.41
N ARG A 99 7.95 -8.28 6.91
CA ARG A 99 9.23 -8.69 7.52
C ARG A 99 9.13 -8.81 9.03
N LYS A 100 9.41 -10.00 9.55
CA LYS A 100 9.51 -10.25 10.99
C LYS A 100 10.47 -9.25 11.67
N PRO A 101 10.10 -8.65 12.81
CA PRO A 101 8.97 -9.01 13.68
C PRO A 101 7.67 -8.23 13.41
N ALA A 102 7.51 -7.68 12.20
CA ALA A 102 6.35 -6.92 11.77
C ALA A 102 5.59 -7.60 10.62
N TYR A 103 4.35 -7.22 10.40
CA TYR A 103 3.60 -7.55 9.19
C TYR A 103 2.92 -6.29 8.60
N PHE A 104 2.58 -6.34 7.32
CA PHE A 104 1.84 -5.27 6.64
C PHE A 104 0.36 -5.35 7.01
N ASP A 105 -0.11 -4.42 7.83
CA ASP A 105 -1.51 -4.30 8.22
C ASP A 105 -2.22 -3.29 7.31
N ARG A 106 -3.34 -3.71 6.73
CA ARG A 106 -4.14 -2.86 5.82
C ARG A 106 -4.72 -1.65 6.57
N ALA A 107 -4.96 -1.77 7.87
CA ALA A 107 -5.44 -0.66 8.70
C ALA A 107 -4.40 0.48 8.84
N ASN A 108 -3.15 0.24 8.45
CA ASN A 108 -2.09 1.23 8.46
C ASN A 108 -1.92 1.97 7.12
N VAL A 109 -2.78 1.70 6.13
CA VAL A 109 -2.84 2.41 4.85
C VAL A 109 -4.00 3.39 4.87
N GLN A 110 -3.71 4.67 4.64
CA GLN A 110 -4.74 5.70 4.53
C GLN A 110 -4.38 6.70 3.43
N VAL A 111 -5.39 7.16 2.69
CA VAL A 111 -5.28 8.38 1.89
C VAL A 111 -6.08 9.47 2.60
N ALA A 112 -5.40 10.55 2.98
CA ALA A 112 -6.01 11.67 3.69
C ALA A 112 -5.17 12.94 3.52
N ASN A 113 -5.85 14.09 3.47
CA ASN A 113 -5.21 15.41 3.39
C ASN A 113 -4.21 15.55 2.23
N GLY A 114 -4.56 15.02 1.05
CA GLY A 114 -3.70 15.09 -0.15
C GLY A 114 -2.45 14.21 -0.08
N THR A 115 -2.44 13.17 0.76
CA THR A 115 -1.27 12.28 0.89
C THR A 115 -1.70 10.83 1.09
N LEU A 116 -0.88 9.91 0.58
CA LEU A 116 -0.83 8.54 1.08
C LEU A 116 -0.04 8.51 2.40
N GLN A 117 -0.57 7.77 3.36
CA GLN A 117 -0.04 7.65 4.72
C GLN A 117 0.15 6.17 5.06
N LEU A 118 1.41 5.76 5.22
CA LEU A 118 1.80 4.41 5.62
C LEU A 118 2.33 4.46 7.06
N THR A 119 1.58 3.90 8.01
CA THR A 119 1.88 4.02 9.44
C THR A 119 2.55 2.76 10.00
N ALA A 120 3.61 2.93 10.79
CA ALA A 120 4.17 1.88 11.62
C ALA A 120 3.65 2.00 13.06
N ARG A 121 3.36 0.88 13.71
CA ARG A 121 2.82 0.82 15.09
C ARG A 121 3.49 -0.29 15.90
N ALA A 122 3.66 -0.06 17.20
CA ALA A 122 3.88 -1.15 18.14
C ALA A 122 2.56 -1.91 18.38
N GLN A 123 2.63 -3.23 18.51
CA GLN A 123 1.47 -4.04 18.86
C GLN A 123 1.28 -4.08 20.37
N ASP A 124 0.03 -4.11 20.83
CA ASP A 124 -0.30 -4.51 22.19
C ASP A 124 -0.09 -6.03 22.32
N PRO A 125 0.84 -6.51 23.17
CA PRO A 125 1.12 -7.94 23.33
C PRO A 125 -0.11 -8.79 23.71
N ALA A 126 -1.13 -8.18 24.34
CA ALA A 126 -2.38 -8.84 24.69
C ALA A 126 -3.33 -9.01 23.49
N ALA A 127 -3.20 -8.16 22.46
CA ALA A 127 -3.99 -8.20 21.24
C ALA A 127 -3.36 -9.05 20.12
N VAL A 128 -2.08 -9.44 20.26
CA VAL A 128 -1.39 -10.28 19.27
C VAL A 128 -2.03 -11.67 19.20
N THR A 129 -2.48 -12.05 18.01
CA THR A 129 -3.06 -13.38 17.76
C THR A 129 -2.03 -14.50 17.92
N VAL A 130 -2.50 -15.71 18.26
CA VAL A 130 -1.64 -16.91 18.34
C VAL A 130 -0.93 -17.16 17.00
N GLU A 131 -1.63 -16.96 15.87
CA GLU A 131 -1.06 -17.11 14.54
C GLU A 131 0.13 -16.16 14.33
N ASN A 132 -0.05 -14.85 14.59
CA ASN A 132 1.01 -13.86 14.43
C ASN A 132 2.21 -14.16 15.33
N ARG A 133 1.96 -14.60 16.57
CA ARG A 133 3.02 -15.02 17.50
C ARG A 133 3.83 -16.19 16.97
N VAL A 134 3.16 -17.25 16.50
CA VAL A 134 3.84 -18.45 15.95
C VAL A 134 4.61 -18.11 14.67
N ARG A 135 4.10 -17.20 13.84
CA ARG A 135 4.77 -16.75 12.62
C ARG A 135 5.90 -15.75 12.89
N GLY A 136 5.99 -15.18 14.09
CA GLY A 136 6.99 -14.19 14.50
C GLY A 136 6.70 -12.78 14.00
N HIS A 137 5.44 -12.40 13.92
CA HIS A 137 4.93 -11.08 13.53
C HIS A 137 4.20 -10.41 14.71
N ASP A 138 4.85 -10.37 15.86
CA ASP A 138 4.25 -10.14 17.17
C ASP A 138 4.63 -8.82 17.85
N LEU A 139 5.53 -8.04 17.25
CA LEU A 139 6.01 -6.81 17.89
C LEU A 139 5.43 -5.55 17.24
N PHE A 140 5.29 -5.54 15.92
CA PHE A 140 4.92 -4.33 15.20
C PHE A 140 3.97 -4.62 14.04
N THR A 141 3.29 -3.57 13.57
CA THR A 141 2.61 -3.55 12.27
C THR A 141 3.16 -2.40 11.44
N THR A 142 3.25 -2.61 10.13
CA THR A 142 3.62 -1.57 9.16
C THR A 142 2.62 -1.58 8.01
N ALA A 143 2.95 -0.95 6.88
CA ALA A 143 2.07 -0.83 5.73
C ALA A 143 2.87 -0.85 4.43
N LEU A 144 2.15 -1.20 3.35
CA LEU A 144 2.64 -1.22 1.99
C LEU A 144 1.48 -0.87 1.05
N VAL A 145 1.79 -0.20 -0.05
CA VAL A 145 0.95 -0.19 -1.25
C VAL A 145 1.75 -0.72 -2.44
N LYS A 146 1.09 -1.46 -3.32
CA LYS A 146 1.71 -2.09 -4.49
C LYS A 146 0.81 -1.95 -5.71
N SER A 147 1.36 -1.58 -6.86
CA SER A 147 0.60 -1.52 -8.10
C SER A 147 0.06 -2.90 -8.45
N LYS A 148 -1.14 -2.97 -9.03
CA LYS A 148 -1.74 -4.23 -9.48
C LYS A 148 -1.09 -4.76 -10.76
N GLN A 149 -0.65 -3.83 -11.60
CA GLN A 149 0.01 -4.12 -12.86
C GLN A 149 1.51 -3.94 -12.74
N ARG A 150 2.23 -4.51 -13.70
CA ARG A 150 3.68 -4.32 -13.87
C ARG A 150 3.94 -3.32 -14.98
N ILE A 151 4.99 -2.52 -14.83
CA ILE A 151 5.46 -1.56 -15.82
C ILE A 151 6.95 -1.78 -16.08
N ARG A 152 7.36 -1.55 -17.33
CA ARG A 152 8.75 -1.66 -17.75
C ARG A 152 9.23 -0.34 -18.29
N TYR A 153 10.38 0.10 -17.79
CA TYR A 153 11.03 1.37 -18.15
C TYR A 153 10.16 2.60 -17.88
N GLY A 154 10.82 3.73 -17.71
CA GLY A 154 10.15 4.98 -17.42
C GLY A 154 10.98 5.92 -16.56
N TYR A 155 10.41 7.08 -16.30
CA TYR A 155 10.81 7.95 -15.21
C TYR A 155 9.80 7.78 -14.09
N PHE A 156 10.27 7.39 -12.91
CA PHE A 156 9.45 7.12 -11.73
C PHE A 156 9.83 8.16 -10.68
N GLU A 157 8.87 8.92 -10.19
CA GLU A 157 9.10 9.96 -9.21
C GLU A 157 8.07 9.86 -8.09
N ALA A 158 8.53 10.02 -6.85
CA ALA A 158 7.64 10.20 -5.72
C ALA A 158 8.12 11.35 -4.84
N ARG A 159 7.19 12.17 -4.36
CA ARG A 159 7.46 13.21 -3.37
C ARG A 159 7.05 12.71 -2.00
N CYS A 160 8.03 12.46 -1.13
CA CYS A 160 7.79 11.78 0.13
C CYS A 160 8.48 12.46 1.30
N ARG A 161 7.92 12.25 2.50
CA ARG A 161 8.52 12.60 3.79
C ARG A 161 8.56 11.37 4.67
N SER A 162 9.76 10.96 5.07
CA SER A 162 10.01 9.77 5.88
C SER A 162 9.37 9.90 7.26
N MET A 163 9.00 8.77 7.86
CA MET A 163 8.57 8.74 9.25
C MET A 163 9.76 8.95 10.18
N ARG A 164 9.55 9.67 11.29
CA ARG A 164 10.59 9.93 12.29
C ARG A 164 10.78 8.75 13.25
N ALA A 165 11.07 7.58 12.71
CA ALA A 165 11.35 6.35 13.48
C ALA A 165 12.44 5.53 12.79
N ASN A 166 12.98 4.52 13.49
CA ASN A 166 13.95 3.57 12.92
C ASN A 166 13.21 2.48 12.13
N VAL A 167 12.52 2.90 11.08
CA VAL A 167 11.75 2.09 10.14
C VAL A 167 12.20 2.50 8.75
N CYS A 168 12.53 1.54 7.89
CA CYS A 168 12.90 1.80 6.51
C CYS A 168 11.66 2.31 5.78
N ASN A 169 11.75 3.45 5.11
CA ASN A 169 10.73 3.89 4.15
C ASN A 169 11.32 3.74 2.76
N ALA A 170 10.56 3.13 1.87
CA ALA A 170 11.06 2.81 0.56
C ALA A 170 10.06 3.13 -0.55
N PHE A 171 10.64 3.48 -1.70
CA PHE A 171 9.98 3.50 -3.00
C PHE A 171 10.81 2.63 -3.92
N TRP A 172 10.21 1.60 -4.49
CA TRP A 172 10.95 0.55 -5.17
C TRP A 172 10.13 -0.15 -6.23
N LEU A 173 10.82 -0.83 -7.12
CA LEU A 173 10.26 -1.61 -8.22
C LEU A 173 10.66 -3.06 -8.00
N TYR A 174 9.70 -3.99 -8.03
CA TYR A 174 10.01 -5.40 -7.79
C TYR A 174 9.00 -6.36 -8.41
N ASP A 175 9.49 -7.54 -8.79
CA ASP A 175 8.63 -8.65 -9.22
C ASP A 175 9.15 -9.99 -8.67
N PRO A 176 8.34 -10.69 -7.83
CA PRO A 176 8.70 -12.02 -7.36
C PRO A 176 8.45 -13.13 -8.37
N LEU A 177 7.92 -12.77 -9.55
CA LEU A 177 7.31 -13.67 -10.52
C LEU A 177 6.00 -14.29 -10.02
N ASP A 178 5.17 -14.71 -10.97
CA ASP A 178 3.94 -15.42 -10.67
C ASP A 178 4.22 -16.93 -10.46
N ALA A 179 3.32 -17.61 -9.75
CA ALA A 179 3.36 -19.06 -9.70
C ALA A 179 3.08 -19.64 -11.11
N PRO A 180 3.78 -20.71 -11.54
CA PRO A 180 4.73 -21.49 -10.78
C PRO A 180 6.19 -21.04 -10.89
N ALA A 181 6.50 -20.03 -11.71
CA ALA A 181 7.89 -19.63 -12.01
C ALA A 181 8.68 -19.26 -10.75
N LYS A 182 8.06 -18.52 -9.82
CA LYS A 182 8.71 -18.15 -8.54
C LYS A 182 9.18 -19.34 -7.69
N TYR A 183 8.59 -20.52 -7.88
CA TYR A 183 8.86 -21.74 -7.08
C TYR A 183 9.76 -22.75 -7.79
N ARG A 184 10.32 -22.41 -8.95
CA ARG A 184 11.17 -23.30 -9.75
C ARG A 184 12.50 -22.65 -10.04
N GLU A 185 13.57 -23.42 -10.12
CA GLU A 185 14.86 -22.91 -10.58
C GLU A 185 14.81 -22.51 -12.05
N GLY A 186 15.63 -21.52 -12.43
CA GLY A 186 15.86 -21.15 -13.84
C GLY A 186 15.42 -19.73 -14.24
N ASP A 187 14.85 -18.95 -13.32
CA ASP A 187 14.51 -17.54 -13.54
C ASP A 187 15.07 -16.67 -12.40
N PHE A 188 14.69 -15.41 -12.36
CA PHE A 188 15.22 -14.39 -11.47
C PHE A 188 14.11 -13.46 -10.96
N SER A 189 14.04 -13.26 -9.65
CA SER A 189 13.35 -12.09 -9.07
C SER A 189 14.26 -10.87 -9.23
N GLU A 190 13.70 -9.78 -9.72
CA GLU A 190 14.42 -8.52 -9.99
C GLU A 190 13.79 -7.38 -9.19
N GLU A 191 14.66 -6.49 -8.68
CA GLU A 191 14.31 -5.42 -7.76
C GLU A 191 15.23 -4.21 -7.98
N ILE A 192 14.63 -3.02 -8.03
CA ILE A 192 15.30 -1.73 -8.12
C ILE A 192 14.74 -0.83 -7.03
N ASP A 193 15.59 -0.47 -6.07
CA ASP A 193 15.24 0.41 -4.97
C ASP A 193 15.48 1.86 -5.38
N ILE A 194 14.41 2.62 -5.62
CA ILE A 194 14.48 4.05 -5.98
C ILE A 194 14.95 4.84 -4.76
N PHE A 195 14.45 4.49 -3.58
CA PHE A 195 15.12 4.83 -2.34
C PHE A 195 14.78 3.84 -1.23
N GLU A 196 15.73 3.68 -0.32
CA GLU A 196 15.49 3.24 1.05
C GLU A 196 16.11 4.30 1.98
N VAL A 197 15.35 4.77 2.97
CA VAL A 197 15.80 5.79 3.94
C VAL A 197 15.22 5.55 5.34
N PHE A 198 15.88 6.14 6.35
CA PHE A 198 15.41 6.14 7.75
C PHE A 198 15.33 7.57 8.27
N GLY A 199 14.15 8.01 8.71
CA GLY A 199 13.97 9.35 9.28
C GLY A 199 14.57 9.51 10.67
N LYS A 200 14.65 8.42 11.46
CA LYS A 200 15.41 8.39 12.72
C LYS A 200 16.12 7.05 12.87
N SER A 201 17.37 6.96 12.43
CA SER A 201 18.14 5.72 12.54
C SER A 201 18.62 5.45 13.98
N ALA A 202 18.49 4.22 14.45
CA ALA A 202 19.15 3.76 15.68
C ALA A 202 20.66 3.57 15.51
N ARG A 203 21.13 3.55 14.25
CA ARG A 203 22.53 3.43 13.85
C ARG A 203 23.06 4.74 13.26
N PRO A 204 24.08 5.37 13.86
CA PRO A 204 24.61 6.63 13.34
C PRO A 204 25.14 6.56 11.90
N ASP A 205 25.70 5.42 11.49
CA ASP A 205 26.36 5.27 10.18
C ASP A 205 25.40 5.18 8.97
N ILE A 206 24.10 5.01 9.24
CA ILE A 206 23.04 5.06 8.22
C ILE A 206 22.09 6.25 8.43
N SER A 207 22.43 7.16 9.35
CA SER A 207 21.67 8.39 9.58
C SER A 207 21.85 9.34 8.39
N ARG A 208 20.74 9.85 7.84
CA ARG A 208 20.73 10.74 6.67
C ARG A 208 21.46 10.14 5.45
N VAL A 209 21.44 8.81 5.32
CA VAL A 209 21.97 8.12 4.15
C VAL A 209 20.81 7.72 3.25
N PHE A 210 20.88 8.15 1.99
CA PHE A 210 20.04 7.66 0.91
C PHE A 210 20.67 6.40 0.33
N PHE A 211 19.88 5.34 0.23
CA PHE A 211 20.30 4.08 -0.39
C PHE A 211 19.59 3.93 -1.73
N ALA A 212 20.37 3.81 -2.79
CA ALA A 212 19.91 3.39 -4.11
C ALA A 212 20.53 2.03 -4.40
N THR A 213 19.69 1.04 -4.69
CA THR A 213 20.14 -0.35 -4.72
C THR A 213 19.43 -1.13 -5.83
N VAL A 214 20.08 -2.18 -6.30
CA VAL A 214 19.51 -3.15 -7.23
C VAL A 214 19.77 -4.57 -6.76
N HIS A 215 18.77 -5.44 -6.92
CA HIS A 215 18.81 -6.81 -6.43
C HIS A 215 18.31 -7.78 -7.50
N ARG A 216 19.02 -8.90 -7.64
CA ARG A 216 18.66 -9.97 -8.54
C ARG A 216 18.88 -11.32 -7.86
N HIS A 217 17.79 -12.02 -7.63
CA HIS A 217 17.76 -13.27 -6.87
C HIS A 217 17.35 -14.41 -7.80
N HIS A 218 18.07 -15.52 -7.75
CA HIS A 218 17.69 -16.71 -8.51
C HIS A 218 16.44 -17.32 -7.89
N THR A 219 15.54 -17.82 -8.74
CA THR A 219 14.44 -18.66 -8.27
C THR A 219 14.93 -20.06 -7.88
N PRO A 220 14.25 -20.78 -6.96
CA PRO A 220 13.04 -20.38 -6.26
C PRO A 220 13.29 -19.19 -5.32
N TYR A 221 12.38 -18.22 -5.35
CA TYR A 221 12.41 -17.03 -4.51
C TYR A 221 11.04 -16.84 -3.86
N VAL A 222 11.04 -16.76 -2.53
CA VAL A 222 9.87 -16.46 -1.72
C VAL A 222 10.31 -15.49 -0.64
N GLU A 223 9.75 -14.29 -0.68
CA GLU A 223 10.09 -13.18 0.19
C GLU A 223 10.20 -13.61 1.66
N SER A 224 11.36 -13.34 2.28
CA SER A 224 11.65 -13.66 3.68
C SER A 224 11.57 -15.15 4.07
N LEU A 225 11.39 -16.08 3.13
CA LEU A 225 11.30 -17.52 3.39
C LEU A 225 12.31 -18.34 2.59
N VAL A 226 12.46 -18.07 1.30
CA VAL A 226 13.37 -18.78 0.38
C VAL A 226 14.14 -17.76 -0.43
N ASN A 227 15.43 -17.63 -0.13
CA ASN A 227 16.35 -16.78 -0.87
C ASN A 227 17.73 -17.44 -0.88
N THR A 228 17.96 -18.33 -1.83
CA THR A 228 19.10 -19.26 -1.80
C THR A 228 20.35 -18.67 -2.48
N LYS A 229 20.18 -17.88 -3.53
CA LYS A 229 21.29 -17.35 -4.32
C LYS A 229 20.98 -15.97 -4.90
N LYS A 230 21.92 -15.04 -4.69
CA LYS A 230 21.89 -13.68 -5.25
C LYS A 230 22.93 -13.56 -6.36
N THR A 231 22.58 -12.91 -7.46
CA THR A 231 23.56 -12.51 -8.49
C THR A 231 24.49 -11.44 -7.91
N VAL A 232 25.80 -11.60 -8.12
CA VAL A 232 26.78 -10.56 -7.77
C VAL A 232 26.74 -9.50 -8.86
N LEU A 233 26.28 -8.30 -8.51
CA LEU A 233 26.13 -7.19 -9.43
C LEU A 233 27.22 -6.14 -9.17
N PRO A 234 27.90 -5.62 -10.21
CA PRO A 234 28.81 -4.50 -10.05
C PRO A 234 28.01 -3.25 -9.68
N THR A 235 28.52 -2.48 -8.73
CA THR A 235 27.91 -1.22 -8.28
C THR A 235 26.43 -1.41 -7.95
N TYR A 236 26.09 -2.48 -7.22
CA TYR A 236 24.71 -2.86 -6.92
C TYR A 236 24.03 -1.91 -5.92
N SER A 237 24.80 -1.08 -5.21
CA SER A 237 24.29 -0.15 -4.22
C SER A 237 25.16 1.11 -4.14
N ALA A 238 24.53 2.25 -3.90
CA ALA A 238 25.16 3.50 -3.54
C ALA A 238 24.61 3.99 -2.20
N LYS A 239 25.52 4.42 -1.31
CA LYS A 239 25.20 5.01 0.00
C LYS A 239 25.57 6.49 -0.06
N ILE A 240 24.57 7.35 -0.07
CA ILE A 240 24.75 8.76 -0.40
C ILE A 240 24.34 9.61 0.81
N PRO A 241 25.29 10.24 1.52
CA PRO A 241 24.98 11.14 2.61
C PRO A 241 24.18 12.35 2.10
N MET A 242 23.04 12.62 2.74
CA MET A 242 22.20 13.76 2.45
C MET A 242 22.41 14.87 3.47
N PRO A 243 22.36 16.16 3.05
CA PRO A 243 22.55 17.28 3.95
C PRO A 243 21.31 17.59 4.81
N PHE A 244 20.26 16.77 4.74
CA PHE A 244 18.97 16.99 5.38
C PHE A 244 18.49 15.75 6.15
N ASP A 245 17.50 15.95 7.02
CA ASP A 245 16.79 14.89 7.74
C ASP A 245 15.55 14.48 6.92
N PHE A 246 15.47 13.21 6.52
CA PHE A 246 14.37 12.69 5.70
C PHE A 246 12.98 12.83 6.33
N SER A 247 12.90 13.01 7.66
CA SER A 247 11.65 13.20 8.39
C SER A 247 11.23 14.66 8.56
N ALA A 248 12.15 15.60 8.29
CA ALA A 248 11.89 17.02 8.52
C ALA A 248 10.98 17.62 7.44
N ASP A 249 11.19 17.25 6.18
CA ASP A 249 10.49 17.83 5.04
C ASP A 249 10.23 16.81 3.92
N PHE A 250 9.37 17.19 2.99
CA PHE A 250 9.15 16.41 1.76
C PHE A 250 10.29 16.64 0.77
N HIS A 251 10.78 15.55 0.19
CA HIS A 251 11.78 15.53 -0.87
C HIS A 251 11.28 14.72 -2.06
N VAL A 252 11.83 15.00 -3.24
CA VAL A 252 11.50 14.30 -4.47
C VAL A 252 12.56 13.24 -4.75
N TYR A 253 12.16 11.98 -4.87
CA TYR A 253 13.02 10.86 -5.18
C TYR A 253 12.61 10.28 -6.52
N ALA A 254 13.57 10.06 -7.42
CA ALA A 254 13.24 9.55 -8.74
C ALA A 254 14.26 8.57 -9.31
N LEU A 255 13.80 7.78 -10.26
CA LEU A 255 14.58 6.86 -11.07
C LEU A 255 14.24 7.07 -12.55
N LEU A 256 15.27 7.31 -13.36
CA LEU A 256 15.22 7.04 -14.79
C LEU A 256 15.64 5.60 -15.03
N TRP A 257 14.71 4.77 -15.50
CA TRP A 257 14.94 3.38 -15.89
C TRP A 257 14.77 3.21 -17.39
N THR A 258 15.88 2.98 -18.08
CA THR A 258 15.91 2.73 -19.53
C THR A 258 16.45 1.34 -19.83
N ALA A 259 16.45 0.96 -21.10
CA ALA A 259 17.03 -0.31 -21.54
C ALA A 259 18.55 -0.39 -21.29
N THR A 260 19.25 0.73 -21.15
CA THR A 260 20.72 0.77 -21.06
C THR A 260 21.25 1.34 -19.75
N GLU A 261 20.41 2.03 -18.98
CA GLU A 261 20.85 2.80 -17.81
C GLU A 261 19.78 2.93 -16.73
N LEU A 262 20.24 2.97 -15.49
CA LEU A 262 19.49 3.37 -14.30
C LEU A 262 20.14 4.65 -13.72
N LYS A 263 19.36 5.71 -13.53
CA LYS A 263 19.82 6.95 -12.86
C LYS A 263 18.88 7.37 -11.75
N TRP A 264 19.44 7.66 -10.59
CA TRP A 264 18.70 8.10 -9.41
C TRP A 264 18.85 9.60 -9.22
N PHE A 265 17.75 10.22 -8.79
CA PHE A 265 17.67 11.65 -8.54
C PHE A 265 17.09 11.92 -7.15
N VAL A 266 17.60 12.97 -6.52
CA VAL A 266 17.06 13.56 -5.30
C VAL A 266 16.88 15.05 -5.55
N ASP A 267 15.67 15.56 -5.35
CA ASP A 267 15.27 16.95 -5.62
C ASP A 267 15.72 17.44 -7.01
N GLY A 268 15.50 16.59 -8.01
CA GLY A 268 15.83 16.85 -9.43
C GLY A 268 17.32 16.75 -9.78
N LYS A 269 18.20 16.47 -8.81
CA LYS A 269 19.65 16.32 -9.05
C LYS A 269 20.03 14.85 -9.17
N GLU A 270 20.75 14.49 -10.22
CA GLU A 270 21.32 13.14 -10.37
C GLU A 270 22.32 12.89 -9.23
N VAL A 271 22.12 11.81 -8.48
CA VAL A 271 22.99 11.43 -7.34
C VAL A 271 23.76 10.14 -7.59
N PHE A 272 23.25 9.27 -8.46
CA PHE A 272 23.86 8.00 -8.78
C PHE A 272 23.38 7.49 -10.13
N ALA A 273 24.26 6.78 -10.85
CA ALA A 273 23.92 6.14 -12.11
C ALA A 273 24.69 4.83 -12.27
N ARG A 274 24.08 3.86 -12.95
CA ARG A 274 24.74 2.62 -13.38
C ARG A 274 24.16 2.12 -14.71
N PRO A 275 24.92 1.33 -15.49
CA PRO A 275 24.36 0.60 -16.62
C PRO A 275 23.20 -0.31 -16.20
N ASN A 276 22.20 -0.47 -17.06
CA ASN A 276 21.17 -1.48 -16.89
C ASN A 276 21.65 -2.79 -17.54
N ASP A 277 22.16 -3.68 -16.71
CA ASP A 277 22.73 -4.98 -17.09
C ASP A 277 21.71 -6.13 -17.10
N HIS A 278 20.62 -6.01 -16.34
CA HIS A 278 19.68 -7.13 -16.13
C HIS A 278 18.20 -6.77 -16.04
N PHE A 279 17.84 -5.52 -15.74
CA PHE A 279 16.49 -5.14 -15.34
C PHE A 279 15.65 -4.79 -16.57
N HIS A 280 15.15 -5.81 -17.25
CA HIS A 280 14.44 -5.67 -18.54
C HIS A 280 13.03 -6.27 -18.53
N ARG A 281 12.58 -6.79 -17.39
CA ARG A 281 11.19 -7.27 -17.22
C ARG A 281 10.30 -6.18 -16.62
N PRO A 282 8.98 -6.22 -16.85
CA PRO A 282 8.04 -5.37 -16.12
C PRO A 282 8.09 -5.67 -14.62
N LEU A 283 8.07 -4.62 -13.78
CA LEU A 283 8.09 -4.71 -12.32
C LEU A 283 6.86 -4.01 -11.72
N HIS A 284 6.45 -4.39 -10.52
CA HIS A 284 5.43 -3.66 -9.77
C HIS A 284 6.04 -2.43 -9.10
N VAL A 285 5.28 -1.36 -8.98
CA VAL A 285 5.63 -0.15 -8.22
C VAL A 285 5.20 -0.35 -6.77
N VAL A 286 6.08 -0.10 -5.81
CA VAL A 286 5.84 -0.34 -4.38
C VAL A 286 6.28 0.87 -3.56
N LEU A 287 5.43 1.25 -2.60
CA LEU A 287 5.79 2.13 -1.49
C LEU A 287 5.49 1.37 -0.19
N ASP A 288 6.46 1.30 0.72
CA ASP A 288 6.25 0.63 1.99
C ASP A 288 7.08 1.19 3.15
N ALA A 289 6.73 0.68 4.32
CA ALA A 289 7.47 0.86 5.54
C ALA A 289 7.84 -0.52 6.13
N GLU A 290 9.12 -0.74 6.39
CA GLU A 290 9.65 -2.02 6.85
C GLU A 290 10.54 -1.91 8.08
N ILE A 291 10.45 -2.89 8.98
CA ILE A 291 11.38 -3.02 10.10
C ILE A 291 12.54 -3.93 9.68
N MET A 292 13.65 -3.30 9.30
CA MET A 292 14.87 -3.96 8.87
C MET A 292 15.74 -4.40 10.05
N LYS A 293 15.22 -5.28 10.94
CA LYS A 293 15.84 -5.67 12.22
C LYS A 293 17.34 -6.00 12.11
N THR A 294 17.73 -6.79 11.11
CA THR A 294 19.13 -7.23 10.93
C THR A 294 20.04 -6.10 10.45
N TRP A 295 19.51 -5.17 9.66
CA TRP A 295 20.30 -4.08 9.07
C TRP A 295 20.34 -2.84 9.97
N ALA A 296 19.19 -2.35 10.41
CA ALA A 296 19.05 -1.09 11.13
C ALA A 296 18.71 -1.25 12.62
N GLY A 297 18.38 -2.46 13.07
CA GLY A 297 17.84 -2.71 14.42
C GLY A 297 16.32 -2.54 14.49
N LEU A 298 15.78 -2.55 15.70
CA LEU A 298 14.35 -2.31 15.94
C LEU A 298 14.08 -0.81 16.14
N PRO A 299 12.85 -0.32 15.84
CA PRO A 299 12.40 0.98 16.32
C PRO A 299 12.21 1.01 17.83
N ASP A 300 12.40 2.20 18.40
CA ASP A 300 11.93 2.49 19.75
C ASP A 300 10.40 2.58 19.72
N ALA A 301 9.74 1.88 20.63
CA ALA A 301 8.28 1.94 20.73
C ALA A 301 7.78 3.34 21.08
N ALA A 302 8.59 4.17 21.75
CA ALA A 302 8.26 5.56 22.07
C ALA A 302 8.22 6.47 20.82
N ASP A 303 8.85 6.06 19.71
CA ASP A 303 8.75 6.77 18.44
C ASP A 303 7.50 6.36 17.63
N LEU A 304 6.72 5.39 18.10
CA LEU A 304 5.56 4.85 17.39
C LEU A 304 4.24 5.27 18.08
N PRO A 305 3.14 5.48 17.32
CA PRO A 305 3.04 5.33 15.87
C PRO A 305 3.76 6.45 15.08
N ALA A 306 4.33 6.09 13.94
CA ALA A 306 4.98 7.03 13.03
C ALA A 306 4.52 6.80 11.59
N THR A 307 4.40 7.87 10.80
CA THR A 307 3.78 7.83 9.48
C THR A 307 4.75 8.30 8.40
N PHE A 308 4.85 7.51 7.34
CA PHE A 308 5.53 7.82 6.09
C PHE A 308 4.50 8.43 5.14
N PHE A 309 4.78 9.64 4.67
CA PHE A 309 3.87 10.42 3.84
C PHE A 309 4.36 10.46 2.40
N THR A 310 3.46 10.22 1.46
CA THR A 310 3.70 10.43 0.03
C THR A 310 2.65 11.39 -0.52
N ASP A 311 3.10 12.51 -1.06
CA ASP A 311 2.28 13.54 -1.70
C ASP A 311 1.80 13.06 -3.07
N TYR A 312 2.71 12.53 -3.89
CA TYR A 312 2.35 11.91 -5.15
C TYR A 312 3.33 10.78 -5.53
N VAL A 313 2.85 9.88 -6.39
CA VAL A 313 3.66 9.05 -7.27
C VAL A 313 3.33 9.41 -8.70
N ARG A 314 4.34 9.69 -9.50
CA ARG A 314 4.17 10.01 -10.92
C ARG A 314 5.11 9.17 -11.75
N VAL A 315 4.58 8.65 -12.85
CA VAL A 315 5.30 7.82 -13.78
C VAL A 315 5.12 8.34 -15.19
N TRP A 316 6.22 8.39 -15.93
CA TRP A 316 6.24 8.71 -17.34
C TRP A 316 6.98 7.64 -18.13
N GLN A 317 6.58 7.43 -19.37
CA GLN A 317 7.31 6.59 -20.32
C GLN A 317 7.74 7.41 -21.53
N ALA A 318 8.79 6.97 -22.21
CA ALA A 318 9.21 7.58 -23.46
C ALA A 318 8.00 7.64 -24.42
N ALA A 319 7.78 8.82 -25.00
CA ALA A 319 6.78 8.97 -26.04
C ALA A 319 7.19 8.14 -27.27
N PRO A 320 6.21 7.56 -28.00
CA PRO A 320 6.48 6.82 -29.23
C PRO A 320 7.24 7.61 -30.29
#